data_AF-A0A7K2MVN9-F1
#
_entry.id   AF-A0A7K2MVN9-F1
#
_cell.length_a   1.000
_cell.length_b   1.000
_cell.length_c   1.000
_cell.angle_alpha   90.00
_cell.angle_beta   90.00
_cell.angle_gamma   90.00
#
_symmetry.space_group_name_H-M   'P 1'
#
loop_
_entity.id
_entity.type
_entity.pdbx_description
1 polymer ?
#
loop_
_entity_poly.entity_id
_entity_poly.type
_entity_poly.pdbx_seq_one_letter_code
_entity_poly.pdbx_strand_id
1 'polypeptide(L)'
;MPSGLDTPQGAAELAESLLPPLGNRWLHTQAVAARAQEASAAVPEEDRDLLVAAAWLHDLGYAPELRDTGFHPIDGARHLESLGAPARLVRLVAHHSGAVYEAEQRGLTAELDVYEREDSPVLDALIYADMTTGPAGQSFDFDRRIDEILERYAEGSEVHNAISKARPYLGAAVERTRARLAG
;
A
#
# COMPACT_ATOMS: atom_id res chain seq x y z
N MET A 1 -10.81 -7.50 22.20
CA MET A 1 -11.29 -6.21 21.66
C MET A 1 -11.01 -6.25 20.17
N PRO A 2 -11.96 -5.90 19.28
CA PRO A 2 -11.58 -5.66 17.88
C PRO A 2 -10.44 -4.65 17.89
N SER A 3 -9.38 -4.89 17.12
CA SER A 3 -8.09 -4.21 17.28
C SER A 3 -8.15 -2.70 16.99
N GLY A 4 -9.28 -2.17 16.52
CA GLY A 4 -9.45 -0.75 16.14
C GLY A 4 -8.60 -0.35 14.93
N LEU A 5 -7.77 -1.27 14.42
CA LEU A 5 -6.80 -1.04 13.35
C LEU A 5 -7.46 -0.91 11.97
N ASP A 6 -8.71 -1.34 11.82
CA ASP A 6 -9.53 -1.14 10.62
C ASP A 6 -10.28 0.21 10.62
N THR A 7 -10.06 1.04 11.64
CA THR A 7 -10.51 2.44 11.64
C THR A 7 -9.37 3.37 11.25
N PRO A 8 -9.65 4.50 10.57
CA PRO A 8 -8.63 5.48 10.20
C PRO A 8 -7.80 5.95 11.40
N GLN A 9 -8.43 6.15 12.56
CA GLN A 9 -7.75 6.64 13.75
C GLN A 9 -6.82 5.59 14.36
N GLY A 10 -7.29 4.36 14.59
CA GLY A 10 -6.44 3.30 15.16
C GLY A 10 -5.28 2.93 14.24
N ALA A 11 -5.50 2.96 12.92
CA ALA A 11 -4.45 2.77 11.92
C ALA A 11 -3.40 3.89 11.95
N ALA A 12 -3.83 5.15 12.05
CA ALA A 12 -2.93 6.30 12.16
C ALA A 12 -2.09 6.25 13.45
N GLU A 13 -2.69 5.90 14.58
CA GLU A 13 -2.00 5.76 15.87
C GLU A 13 -0.90 4.69 15.81
N LEU A 14 -1.18 3.54 15.19
CA LEU A 14 -0.16 2.50 14.98
C LEU A 14 0.95 2.97 14.03
N ALA A 15 0.60 3.58 12.90
CA ALA A 15 1.58 4.10 11.95
C ALA A 15 2.48 5.17 12.58
N GLU A 16 1.92 6.10 13.34
CA GLU A 16 2.65 7.15 14.07
C GLU A 16 3.58 6.57 15.15
N SER A 17 3.26 5.42 15.73
CA SER A 17 4.14 4.79 16.72
C SER A 17 5.44 4.22 16.12
N LEU A 18 5.46 3.93 14.81
CA LEU A 18 6.55 3.16 14.17
C LEU A 18 7.27 3.90 13.02
N LEU A 19 6.56 4.72 12.26
CA LEU A 19 7.08 5.30 11.01
C LEU A 19 7.80 6.67 11.12
N PRO A 20 7.59 7.53 12.13
CA PRO A 20 8.24 8.85 12.17
C PRO A 20 9.76 8.86 12.02
N PRO A 21 10.53 7.89 12.57
CA PRO A 21 11.98 7.83 12.36
C PRO A 21 12.41 7.63 10.89
N LEU A 22 11.50 7.25 9.98
CA LEU A 22 11.79 6.97 8.58
C LEU A 22 11.68 8.19 7.65
N GLY A 23 11.47 9.39 8.20
CA GLY A 23 11.55 10.66 7.48
C GLY A 23 10.56 10.76 6.32
N ASN A 24 11.06 10.83 5.08
CA ASN A 24 10.23 10.92 3.89
C ASN A 24 9.13 9.84 3.83
N ARG A 25 9.41 8.61 4.28
CA ARG A 25 8.40 7.55 4.29
C ARG A 25 7.20 7.88 5.19
N TRP A 26 7.43 8.55 6.32
CA TRP A 26 6.34 9.01 7.18
C TRP A 26 5.49 10.09 6.49
N LEU A 27 6.13 11.01 5.76
CA LEU A 27 5.42 12.01 4.95
C LEU A 27 4.62 11.36 3.81
N HIS A 28 5.22 10.36 3.15
CA HIS A 28 4.55 9.56 2.13
C HIS A 28 3.31 8.87 2.70
N THR A 29 3.43 8.13 3.80
CA THR A 29 2.32 7.39 4.41
C THR A 29 1.15 8.31 4.77
N GLN A 30 1.41 9.46 5.40
CA GLN A 30 0.38 10.47 5.70
C GLN A 30 -0.32 10.96 4.43
N ALA A 31 0.45 11.23 3.36
CA ALA A 31 -0.10 11.69 2.10
C ALA A 31 -0.89 10.60 1.36
N VAL A 32 -0.47 9.33 1.42
CA VAL A 32 -1.24 8.19 0.88
C VAL A 32 -2.58 8.08 1.61
N ALA A 33 -2.59 8.20 2.95
CA ALA A 33 -3.84 8.18 3.71
C ALA A 33 -4.76 9.35 3.35
N ALA A 34 -4.22 10.57 3.20
CA ALA A 34 -5.00 11.72 2.73
C ALA A 34 -5.57 11.51 1.32
N ARG A 35 -4.78 10.95 0.40
CA ARG A 35 -5.22 10.63 -0.96
C ARG A 35 -6.28 9.53 -0.98
N ALA A 36 -6.18 8.55 -0.10
CA ALA A 36 -7.19 7.49 0.08
C ALA A 36 -8.51 8.07 0.61
N GLN A 37 -8.44 9.05 1.51
CA GLN A 37 -9.61 9.81 1.97
C GLN A 37 -10.28 10.58 0.82
N GLU A 38 -9.50 11.25 -0.03
CA GLU A 38 -10.01 11.91 -1.25
C GLU A 38 -10.66 10.91 -2.23
N ALA A 39 -10.10 9.70 -2.33
CA ALA A 39 -10.59 8.65 -3.21
C ALA A 39 -11.76 7.82 -2.62
N SER A 40 -12.23 8.12 -1.41
CA SER A 40 -13.25 7.31 -0.71
C SER A 40 -14.60 7.20 -1.45
N ALA A 41 -14.90 8.12 -2.36
CA ALA A 41 -16.10 8.02 -3.20
C ALA A 41 -16.01 6.90 -4.26
N ALA A 42 -14.81 6.38 -4.55
CA ALA A 42 -14.60 5.29 -5.51
C ALA A 42 -14.85 3.89 -4.93
N VAL A 43 -15.14 3.77 -3.63
CA VAL A 43 -15.37 2.51 -2.93
C VAL A 43 -16.77 2.50 -2.27
N PRO A 44 -17.33 1.30 -1.98
CA PRO A 44 -18.56 1.19 -1.19
C PRO A 44 -18.46 1.94 0.14
N GLU A 45 -19.58 2.47 0.64
CA GLU A 45 -19.58 3.32 1.84
C GLU A 45 -19.02 2.59 3.06
N GLU A 46 -19.36 1.30 3.20
CA GLU A 46 -18.88 0.42 4.26
C GLU A 46 -17.37 0.16 4.24
N ASP A 47 -16.72 0.39 3.10
CA ASP A 47 -15.29 0.08 2.88
C ASP A 47 -14.38 1.32 2.96
N ARG A 48 -14.95 2.53 3.13
CA ARG A 48 -14.19 3.79 3.13
C ARG A 48 -13.18 3.86 4.26
N ASP A 49 -13.60 3.50 5.47
CA ASP A 49 -12.74 3.49 6.65
C ASP A 49 -11.61 2.46 6.50
N LEU A 50 -11.93 1.28 5.95
CA LEU A 50 -10.96 0.23 5.66
C LEU A 50 -9.91 0.69 4.64
N LEU A 51 -10.31 1.41 3.59
CA LEU A 51 -9.40 1.98 2.59
C LEU A 51 -8.38 2.92 3.26
N VAL A 52 -8.86 3.86 4.08
CA VAL A 52 -7.99 4.83 4.75
C VAL A 52 -7.11 4.16 5.80
N ALA A 53 -7.64 3.18 6.54
CA ALA A 53 -6.84 2.37 7.47
C ALA A 53 -5.72 1.60 6.76
N ALA A 54 -6.03 0.94 5.64
CA ALA A 54 -5.03 0.25 4.83
C ALA A 54 -3.97 1.21 4.28
N ALA A 55 -4.36 2.42 3.88
CA ALA A 55 -3.44 3.45 3.41
C ALA A 55 -2.47 3.94 4.50
N TRP A 56 -2.92 4.06 5.75
CA TRP A 56 -2.02 4.35 6.88
C TRP A 56 -1.00 3.23 7.16
N LEU A 57 -1.37 1.99 6.86
CA LEU A 57 -0.61 0.80 7.28
C LEU A 57 0.16 0.12 6.14
N HIS A 58 -0.02 0.55 4.88
CA HIS A 58 0.58 -0.11 3.71
C HIS A 58 2.10 -0.23 3.83
N ASP A 59 2.75 0.82 4.33
CA ASP A 59 4.20 0.93 4.46
C ASP A 59 4.73 0.54 5.85
N LEU A 60 3.88 -0.02 6.72
CA LEU A 60 4.24 -0.33 8.11
C LEU A 60 5.46 -1.26 8.21
N GLY A 61 5.56 -2.23 7.31
CA GLY A 61 6.66 -3.21 7.29
C GLY A 61 8.04 -2.63 6.97
N TYR A 62 8.16 -1.32 6.71
CA TYR A 62 9.46 -0.66 6.64
C TYR A 62 10.05 -0.32 8.01
N ALA A 63 9.26 -0.37 9.09
CA ALA A 63 9.75 -0.17 10.45
C ALA A 63 10.86 -1.20 10.75
N PRO A 64 12.07 -0.77 11.17
CA PRO A 64 13.22 -1.67 11.31
C PRO A 64 12.98 -2.84 12.26
N GLU A 65 12.16 -2.64 13.28
CA GLU A 65 11.77 -3.64 14.27
C GLU A 65 10.79 -4.70 13.75
N LEU A 66 10.13 -4.46 12.62
CA LEU A 66 9.20 -5.39 11.99
C LEU A 66 9.85 -6.26 10.90
N ARG A 67 11.11 -5.98 10.57
CA ARG A 67 11.80 -6.65 9.47
C ARG A 67 11.97 -8.15 9.74
N ASP A 68 11.44 -8.96 8.84
CA ASP A 68 11.55 -10.42 8.87
C ASP A 68 12.08 -10.93 7.53
N THR A 69 11.32 -10.73 6.45
CA THR A 69 11.73 -11.08 5.08
C THR A 69 12.52 -9.96 4.40
N GLY A 70 12.39 -8.72 4.87
CA GLY A 70 12.93 -7.55 4.18
C GLY A 70 12.09 -7.09 2.98
N PHE A 71 10.87 -7.62 2.85
CA PHE A 71 9.85 -7.17 1.91
C PHE A 71 8.65 -6.63 2.69
N HIS A 72 8.51 -5.30 2.68
CA HIS A 72 7.61 -4.58 3.59
C HIS A 72 6.12 -4.97 3.50
N PRO A 73 5.54 -5.43 2.37
CA PRO A 73 4.13 -5.84 2.35
C PRO A 73 3.90 -7.08 3.22
N ILE A 74 4.81 -8.06 3.16
CA ILE A 74 4.73 -9.29 3.97
C ILE A 74 5.04 -8.98 5.43
N ASP A 75 6.10 -8.23 5.70
CA ASP A 75 6.53 -7.90 7.06
C ASP A 75 5.44 -7.08 7.79
N GLY A 76 4.80 -6.14 7.09
CA GLY A 76 3.64 -5.39 7.61
C GLY A 76 2.42 -6.27 7.84
N ALA A 77 2.08 -7.16 6.89
CA ALA A 77 0.97 -8.09 7.03
C ALA A 77 1.13 -9.05 8.23
N ARG A 78 2.33 -9.62 8.42
CA ARG A 78 2.66 -10.49 9.57
C ARG A 78 2.49 -9.75 10.89
N HIS A 79 2.96 -8.51 10.96
CA HIS A 79 2.79 -7.71 12.17
C HIS A 79 1.32 -7.45 12.49
N LEU A 80 0.53 -7.02 11.50
CA LEU A 80 -0.90 -6.79 11.68
C LEU A 80 -1.66 -8.06 12.10
N GLU A 81 -1.32 -9.21 11.53
CA GLU A 81 -1.87 -10.50 11.94
C GLU A 81 -1.55 -10.81 13.42
N SER A 82 -0.31 -10.56 13.86
CA SER A 82 0.09 -10.75 15.26
C SER A 82 -0.67 -9.86 16.25
N LEU A 83 -1.14 -8.69 15.79
CA LEU A 83 -1.97 -7.77 16.57
C LEU A 83 -3.48 -8.12 16.53
N GLY A 84 -3.85 -9.18 15.81
CA GLY A 84 -5.25 -9.58 15.62
C GLY A 84 -6.04 -8.60 14.74
N ALA A 85 -5.39 -7.94 13.78
CA ALA A 85 -6.06 -7.11 12.80
C ALA A 85 -7.07 -7.92 11.95
N PRO A 86 -8.15 -7.30 11.45
CA PRO A 86 -9.08 -7.97 10.56
C PRO A 86 -8.38 -8.54 9.32
N ALA A 87 -8.70 -9.77 8.97
CA ALA A 87 -8.01 -10.50 7.90
C ALA A 87 -8.01 -9.74 6.56
N ARG A 88 -9.10 -9.02 6.24
CA ARG A 88 -9.17 -8.23 5.01
C ARG A 88 -8.17 -7.07 4.98
N LEU A 89 -7.96 -6.37 6.10
CA LEU A 89 -6.95 -5.33 6.23
C LEU A 89 -5.54 -5.89 6.04
N VAL A 90 -5.25 -7.03 6.69
CA VAL A 90 -3.96 -7.73 6.55
C VAL A 90 -3.68 -8.07 5.09
N ARG A 91 -4.67 -8.60 4.35
CA ARG A 91 -4.54 -8.96 2.94
C ARG A 91 -4.36 -7.73 2.05
N LEU A 92 -5.04 -6.62 2.32
CA LEU A 92 -4.84 -5.36 1.61
C LEU A 92 -3.41 -4.84 1.76
N VAL A 93 -2.86 -4.89 2.99
CA VAL A 93 -1.47 -4.51 3.25
C VAL A 93 -0.49 -5.49 2.60
N ALA A 94 -0.76 -6.79 2.60
CA ALA A 94 0.10 -7.77 1.93
C ALA A 94 0.21 -7.53 0.41
N HIS A 95 -0.89 -7.12 -0.23
CA HIS A 95 -1.00 -7.02 -1.68
C HIS A 95 -0.92 -5.60 -2.25
N HIS A 96 -0.68 -4.59 -1.40
CA HIS A 96 -0.66 -3.20 -1.86
C HIS A 96 0.37 -2.99 -2.98
N SER A 97 0.06 -2.04 -3.86
CA SER A 97 0.95 -1.56 -4.92
C SER A 97 1.54 -2.63 -5.82
N GLY A 98 0.80 -3.74 -6.02
CA GLY A 98 1.24 -4.82 -6.91
C GLY A 98 2.34 -5.68 -6.32
N ALA A 99 2.36 -5.88 -5.00
CA ALA A 99 3.37 -6.68 -4.27
C ALA A 99 3.71 -8.03 -4.93
N VAL A 100 2.75 -8.67 -5.62
CA VAL A 100 2.97 -9.92 -6.36
C VAL A 100 4.13 -9.86 -7.36
N TYR A 101 4.33 -8.73 -8.03
CA TYR A 101 5.39 -8.57 -9.03
C TYR A 101 6.77 -8.53 -8.38
N GLU A 102 6.89 -7.89 -7.22
CA GLU A 102 8.15 -7.79 -6.48
C GLU A 102 8.43 -9.07 -5.68
N ALA A 103 7.40 -9.70 -5.12
CA ALA A 103 7.51 -11.01 -4.46
C ALA A 103 8.11 -12.05 -5.42
N GLU A 104 7.68 -12.07 -6.68
CA GLU A 104 8.27 -12.95 -7.71
C GLU A 104 9.77 -12.64 -7.91
N GLN A 105 10.17 -11.37 -8.00
CA GLN A 105 11.60 -11.00 -8.16
C GLN A 105 12.44 -11.41 -6.95
N ARG A 106 11.84 -11.40 -5.76
CA ARG A 106 12.51 -11.73 -4.48
C ARG A 106 12.44 -13.22 -4.12
N GLY A 107 11.71 -14.04 -4.87
CA GLY A 107 11.46 -15.44 -4.54
C GLY A 107 10.55 -15.63 -3.31
N LEU A 108 9.70 -14.65 -3.01
CA LEU A 108 8.80 -14.61 -1.85
C LEU A 108 7.32 -14.88 -2.21
N THR A 109 7.07 -15.51 -3.37
CA THR A 109 5.70 -15.78 -3.83
C THR A 109 4.93 -16.66 -2.85
N ALA A 110 5.56 -17.71 -2.32
CA ALA A 110 4.90 -18.63 -1.39
C ALA A 110 4.51 -17.95 -0.06
N GLU A 111 5.34 -17.03 0.41
CA GLU A 111 5.12 -16.23 1.60
C GLU A 111 4.01 -15.19 1.41
N LEU A 112 3.84 -14.67 0.18
CA LEU A 112 2.74 -13.77 -0.16
C LEU A 112 1.42 -14.54 -0.36
N ASP A 113 1.46 -15.72 -0.98
CA ASP A 113 0.29 -16.52 -1.35
C ASP A 113 -0.55 -17.01 -0.15
N VAL A 114 0.00 -16.97 1.07
CA VAL A 114 -0.78 -17.24 2.29
C VAL A 114 -1.88 -16.20 2.53
N TYR A 115 -1.69 -14.98 1.99
CA TYR A 115 -2.67 -13.91 2.01
C TYR A 115 -3.48 -13.96 0.72
N GLU A 116 -4.76 -14.31 0.81
CA GLU A 116 -5.64 -14.29 -0.37
C GLU A 116 -5.77 -12.86 -0.93
N ARG A 117 -5.38 -12.66 -2.18
CA ARG A 117 -5.55 -11.37 -2.85
C ARG A 117 -7.01 -11.15 -3.21
N GLU A 118 -7.52 -9.95 -2.93
CA GLU A 118 -8.79 -9.50 -3.49
C GLU A 118 -8.56 -8.63 -4.74
N ASP A 119 -9.43 -8.75 -5.74
CA ASP A 119 -9.51 -7.81 -6.87
C ASP A 119 -10.77 -6.94 -6.67
N SER A 120 -10.62 -5.85 -5.93
CA SER A 120 -11.73 -5.03 -5.44
C SER A 120 -11.53 -3.54 -5.74
N PRO A 121 -12.61 -2.71 -5.67
CA PRO A 121 -12.48 -1.26 -5.68
C PRO A 121 -11.56 -0.72 -4.57
N VAL A 122 -11.47 -1.41 -3.42
CA VAL A 122 -10.63 -1.00 -2.29
C VAL A 122 -9.15 -1.15 -2.62
N LEU A 123 -8.74 -2.30 -3.18
CA LEU A 123 -7.35 -2.48 -3.61
C LEU A 123 -6.99 -1.52 -4.75
N ASP A 124 -7.90 -1.30 -5.70
CA ASP A 124 -7.70 -0.30 -6.77
C ASP A 124 -7.49 1.11 -6.21
N ALA A 125 -8.28 1.51 -5.21
CA ALA A 125 -8.18 2.82 -4.58
C ALA A 125 -6.92 2.96 -3.72
N LEU A 126 -6.48 1.88 -3.06
CA LEU A 126 -5.22 1.84 -2.31
C LEU A 126 -4.02 1.98 -3.25
N ILE A 127 -4.01 1.25 -4.37
CA ILE A 127 -3.00 1.37 -5.43
C ILE A 127 -3.02 2.80 -6.00
N TYR A 128 -4.20 3.35 -6.28
CA TYR A 128 -4.34 4.73 -6.74
C TYR A 128 -3.71 5.72 -5.76
N ALA A 129 -3.93 5.55 -4.47
CA ALA A 129 -3.42 6.45 -3.45
C ALA A 129 -1.89 6.46 -3.38
N ASP A 130 -1.24 5.29 -3.35
CA ASP A 130 0.22 5.20 -3.34
C ASP A 130 0.83 5.62 -4.69
N MET A 131 0.29 5.09 -5.80
CA MET A 131 0.82 5.33 -7.14
C MET A 131 0.52 6.74 -7.69
N THR A 132 -0.06 7.63 -6.89
CA THR A 132 -0.20 9.07 -7.18
C THR A 132 0.43 9.96 -6.10
N THR A 133 1.26 9.38 -5.24
CA THR A 133 1.90 10.06 -4.11
C THR A 133 3.42 9.82 -4.10
N GLY A 134 4.21 10.89 -4.19
CA GLY A 134 5.66 10.84 -4.17
C GLY A 134 6.26 10.51 -2.80
N PRO A 135 7.59 10.29 -2.71
CA PRO A 135 8.26 9.85 -1.49
C PRO A 135 8.24 10.86 -0.35
N ALA A 136 8.03 12.15 -0.60
CA ALA A 136 7.88 13.17 0.43
C ALA A 136 6.42 13.70 0.51
N GLY A 137 5.47 12.90 0.02
CA GLY A 137 4.04 13.24 0.02
C GLY A 137 3.61 14.16 -1.13
N GLN A 138 4.43 14.33 -2.17
CA GLN A 138 4.05 15.16 -3.32
C GLN A 138 2.90 14.52 -4.09
N SER A 139 1.96 15.33 -4.57
CA SER A 139 0.93 14.84 -5.49
C SER A 139 1.53 14.63 -6.89
N PHE A 140 1.51 13.39 -7.39
CA PHE A 140 1.94 13.02 -8.74
C PHE A 140 0.76 12.48 -9.56
N ASP A 141 0.89 12.56 -10.88
CA ASP A 141 0.17 11.63 -11.76
C ASP A 141 0.88 10.26 -11.77
N PHE A 142 0.22 9.26 -12.38
CA PHE A 142 0.72 7.89 -12.37
C PHE A 142 2.05 7.74 -13.11
N ASP A 143 2.16 8.31 -14.32
CA ASP A 143 3.37 8.16 -15.13
C ASP A 143 4.57 8.83 -14.45
N ARG A 144 4.39 10.02 -13.88
CA ARG A 144 5.42 10.70 -13.09
C ARG A 144 5.86 9.88 -11.88
N ARG A 145 4.93 9.19 -11.22
CA ARG A 145 5.26 8.32 -10.08
C ARG A 145 6.06 7.10 -10.53
N ILE A 146 5.70 6.48 -11.65
CA ILE A 146 6.46 5.37 -12.23
C ILE A 146 7.87 5.82 -12.61
N ASP A 147 8.00 6.94 -13.32
CA ASP A 147 9.30 7.47 -13.76
C ASP A 147 10.20 7.79 -12.55
N GLU A 148 9.66 8.40 -11.49
CA GLU A 148 10.43 8.66 -10.26
C GLU A 148 10.91 7.37 -9.58
N ILE A 149 10.09 6.32 -9.52
CA ILE A 149 10.52 5.03 -8.96
C ILE A 149 11.65 4.43 -9.81
N LEU A 150 11.53 4.48 -11.14
CA LEU A 150 12.52 3.94 -12.06
C LEU A 150 13.85 4.72 -12.04
N GLU A 151 13.82 6.02 -11.76
CA GLU A 151 15.02 6.84 -11.55
C GLU A 151 15.71 6.52 -10.21
N ARG A 152 14.91 6.26 -9.16
CA ARG A 152 15.42 6.02 -7.80
C ARG A 152 16.04 4.63 -7.63
N TYR A 153 15.52 3.63 -8.33
CA TYR A 153 16.00 2.25 -8.27
C TYR A 153 16.71 1.87 -9.56
N ALA A 154 17.99 1.49 -9.43
CA ALA A 154 18.82 1.11 -10.57
C ALA A 154 18.21 -0.07 -11.36
N GLU A 155 18.43 -0.05 -12.68
CA GLU A 155 18.08 -1.14 -13.57
C GLU A 155 18.67 -2.47 -13.07
N GLY A 156 17.86 -3.52 -13.08
CA GLY A 156 18.23 -4.84 -12.54
C GLY A 156 17.92 -5.05 -11.06
N SER A 157 17.59 -4.00 -10.30
CA SER A 157 17.05 -4.18 -8.94
C SER A 157 15.66 -4.82 -8.97
N GLU A 158 15.29 -5.49 -7.87
CA GLU A 158 14.00 -6.17 -7.74
C GLU A 158 12.84 -5.19 -7.92
N VAL A 159 12.95 -3.99 -7.31
CA VAL A 159 11.94 -2.94 -7.42
C VAL A 159 11.81 -2.42 -8.85
N HIS A 160 12.92 -2.14 -9.54
CA HIS A 160 12.90 -1.65 -10.91
C HIS A 160 12.26 -2.67 -11.87
N ASN A 161 12.63 -3.96 -11.74
CA ASN A 161 12.07 -5.02 -12.57
C ASN A 161 10.58 -5.24 -12.27
N ALA A 162 10.21 -5.22 -10.98
CA ALA A 162 8.82 -5.39 -10.55
C ALA A 162 7.94 -4.25 -11.06
N ILE A 163 8.33 -2.99 -10.84
CA ILE A 163 7.51 -1.84 -11.24
C ILE A 163 7.37 -1.74 -12.76
N SER A 164 8.42 -2.09 -13.51
CA SER A 164 8.38 -2.14 -14.98
C SER A 164 7.36 -3.17 -15.47
N LYS A 165 7.33 -4.36 -14.86
CA LYS A 165 6.34 -5.42 -15.18
C LYS A 165 4.93 -5.07 -14.68
N ALA A 166 4.82 -4.42 -13.53
CA ALA A 166 3.55 -4.08 -12.89
C ALA A 166 2.84 -2.88 -13.53
N ARG A 167 3.56 -2.03 -14.29
CA ARG A 167 3.01 -0.78 -14.85
C ARG A 167 1.63 -0.93 -15.51
N PRO A 168 1.36 -1.93 -16.39
CA PRO A 168 0.03 -2.07 -16.99
C PRO A 168 -1.07 -2.37 -15.96
N TYR A 169 -0.78 -3.20 -14.97
CA TYR A 169 -1.71 -3.55 -13.90
C TYR A 169 -2.00 -2.35 -12.98
N LEU A 170 -0.94 -1.66 -12.53
CA LEU A 170 -1.06 -0.50 -11.66
C LEU A 170 -1.79 0.66 -12.35
N GLY A 171 -1.46 0.91 -13.62
CA GLY A 171 -2.15 1.92 -14.43
C GLY A 171 -3.63 1.60 -14.59
N ALA A 172 -3.98 0.33 -14.87
CA ALA A 172 -5.37 -0.08 -14.96
C ALA A 172 -6.15 0.09 -13.63
N ALA A 173 -5.51 -0.15 -12.49
CA ALA A 173 -6.11 0.09 -11.18
C ALA A 173 -6.37 1.59 -10.94
N VAL A 174 -5.39 2.45 -11.25
CA VAL A 174 -5.52 3.91 -11.21
C VAL A 174 -6.70 4.38 -12.06
N GLU A 175 -6.81 3.91 -13.31
CA GLU A 175 -7.88 4.31 -14.22
C GLU A 175 -9.26 3.83 -13.76
N ARG A 176 -9.37 2.61 -13.22
CA ARG A 176 -10.64 2.14 -12.63
C ARG A 176 -11.08 3.01 -11.46
N THR A 177 -10.15 3.41 -10.59
CA THR A 177 -10.46 4.33 -9.48
C THR A 177 -10.90 5.70 -10.00
N ARG A 178 -10.20 6.29 -10.97
CA ARG A 178 -10.60 7.56 -11.60
C ARG A 178 -11.98 7.49 -12.23
N ALA A 179 -12.29 6.41 -12.93
CA ALA A 179 -13.60 6.20 -13.55
C ALA A 179 -14.73 6.19 -12.50
N ARG A 180 -14.54 5.48 -11.37
CA ARG A 180 -15.52 5.46 -10.26
C ARG A 180 -15.70 6.83 -9.60
N LEU A 181 -14.66 7.66 -9.55
CA LEU A 181 -14.76 9.05 -9.06
C LEU A 181 -15.52 9.98 -10.02
N ALA A 182 -15.52 9.67 -11.32
CA ALA A 182 -16.15 10.50 -12.35
C ALA A 182 -17.66 10.27 -12.49
N GLY A 183 -18.19 9.14 -12.00
CA GLY A 183 -19.61 8.76 -12.05
C GLY A 183 -19.90 7.69 -13.09
#